data_AF-A0A3D8QS82-F1
#
_entry.id   AF-A0A3D8QS82-F1
#
_cell.length_a   1.000
_cell.length_b   1.000
_cell.length_c   1.000
_cell.angle_alpha   90.00
_cell.angle_beta   90.00
_cell.angle_gamma   90.00
#
_symmetry.space_group_name_H-M   'P 1'
#
loop_
_entity.id
_entity.type
_entity.pdbx_description
1 polymer ?
#
loop_
_entity_poly.entity_id
_entity_poly.type
_entity_poly.pdbx_seq_one_letter_code
_entity_poly.pdbx_strand_id
1 'polypeptide(L)'
;MPHSVRHWPGGIPSCIKRHPVEDLSIEELKEEVKGWLLFVKETWVARPDSMEDDDEYELDQRRALVEQWASASQGFRDSFHARANFEDLRYPAEAMERIEETIQQYNPQGLICLVPIDKGRPVDYARFIKFAILLYRYDPETGHCLGDSYMPEAAVLNPVSDMTNRFEDFLRWSDLETADFRSIYLTRSGSVVYNGFLGPYLLLDEEGLRTGRLSLVQFKQNGAVEDLVEIRPFNMFWPYLDLTVHIKGLEEIRHCDGGRRHQNTPINMDLPILDIVCHASEANQLPSDISLSTREQWAEDIELYAPGYLALEEAGRGAEYDFSRFSVPRDIAGVQKRVWEKLKAGDVPRFQYLPNVPPEQRPPQLQLQTQAQTGPRPMDFQGMLAALARQHADRQSE
;
A
#
# COMPACT_ATOMS: atom_id res chain seq x y z
N MET A 1 -5.63 2.47 -21.84
CA MET A 1 -4.56 1.48 -22.10
C MET A 1 -3.78 1.36 -20.80
N PRO A 2 -3.55 0.16 -20.24
CA PRO A 2 -2.64 0.01 -19.11
C PRO A 2 -1.26 0.52 -19.55
N HIS A 3 -0.64 1.40 -18.76
CA HIS A 3 0.68 1.92 -19.09
C HIS A 3 1.71 0.80 -18.89
N SER A 4 2.73 0.76 -19.74
CA SER A 4 3.83 -0.19 -19.58
C SER A 4 4.61 0.14 -18.30
N VAL A 5 5.00 -0.91 -17.57
CA VAL A 5 6.01 -0.81 -16.52
C VAL A 5 7.28 -0.21 -17.12
N ARG A 6 7.88 0.75 -16.44
CA ARG A 6 9.06 1.48 -16.91
C ARG A 6 10.29 1.01 -16.13
N HIS A 7 11.11 0.18 -16.76
CA HIS A 7 12.35 -0.31 -16.16
C HIS A 7 13.53 0.60 -16.51
N TRP A 8 14.46 0.75 -15.56
CA TRP A 8 15.76 1.36 -15.80
C TRP A 8 16.58 0.40 -16.68
N PRO A 9 17.08 0.85 -17.84
CA PRO A 9 17.88 0.00 -18.73
C PRO A 9 19.12 -0.57 -18.00
N GLY A 10 19.21 -1.89 -17.87
CA GLY A 10 20.32 -2.54 -17.13
C GLY A 10 20.16 -2.59 -15.61
N GLY A 11 19.01 -2.15 -15.07
CA GLY A 11 18.76 -2.06 -13.63
C GLY A 11 19.29 -0.77 -13.02
N ILE A 12 18.92 -0.50 -11.76
CA ILE A 12 19.39 0.67 -11.03
C ILE A 12 20.93 0.58 -10.87
N PRO A 13 21.70 1.59 -11.33
CA PRO A 13 23.15 1.58 -11.20
C PRO A 13 23.62 1.43 -9.75
N SER A 14 24.58 0.52 -9.52
CA SER A 14 25.15 0.24 -8.18
C SER A 14 25.93 1.41 -7.56
N CYS A 15 26.24 2.45 -8.34
CA CYS A 15 26.81 3.68 -7.85
C CYS A 15 25.80 4.51 -7.02
N ILE A 16 24.49 4.31 -7.24
CA ILE A 16 23.43 4.97 -6.49
C ILE A 16 23.25 4.20 -5.18
N LYS A 17 23.58 4.86 -4.07
CA LYS A 17 23.54 4.27 -2.72
C LYS A 17 22.55 5.01 -1.85
N ARG A 18 21.92 4.29 -0.92
CA ARG A 18 21.13 4.91 0.16
C ARG A 18 21.99 5.86 0.99
N HIS A 19 21.37 6.92 1.48
CA HIS A 19 22.00 7.82 2.43
C HIS A 19 22.32 7.11 3.77
N PRO A 20 23.47 7.39 4.40
CA PRO A 20 23.86 6.71 5.64
C PRO A 20 23.05 7.17 6.87
N VAL A 21 22.56 8.41 6.89
CA VAL A 21 21.65 8.91 7.93
C VAL A 21 20.23 8.53 7.53
N GLU A 22 19.51 7.99 8.50
CA GLU A 22 18.17 7.45 8.31
C GLU A 22 17.11 8.53 8.06
N ASP A 23 17.11 9.57 8.87
CA ASP A 23 16.21 10.71 8.78
C ASP A 23 17.00 12.01 8.94
N LEU A 24 16.76 12.95 8.04
CA LEU A 24 17.31 14.30 8.04
C LEU A 24 16.22 15.28 8.47
N SER A 25 16.57 16.29 9.27
CA SER A 25 15.68 17.44 9.45
C SER A 25 15.43 18.14 8.11
N ILE A 26 14.39 18.94 8.01
CA ILE A 26 14.11 19.68 6.78
C ILE A 26 15.27 20.64 6.40
N GLU A 27 15.95 21.22 7.38
CA GLU A 27 17.13 22.07 7.18
C GLU A 27 18.34 21.26 6.71
N GLU A 28 18.58 20.09 7.32
CA GLU A 28 19.65 19.19 6.90
C GLU A 28 19.40 18.67 5.49
N LEU A 29 18.17 18.28 5.16
CA LEU A 29 17.77 17.86 3.83
C LEU A 29 18.00 18.98 2.81
N LYS A 30 17.56 20.21 3.10
CA LYS A 30 17.78 21.37 2.22
C LYS A 30 19.26 21.61 1.98
N GLU A 31 20.09 21.55 3.02
CA GLU A 31 21.53 21.73 2.90
C GLU A 31 22.19 20.61 2.08
N GLU A 32 21.75 19.36 2.28
CA GLU A 32 22.26 18.18 1.59
C GLU A 32 21.88 18.13 0.11
N VAL A 33 20.74 18.69 -0.31
CA VAL A 33 20.26 18.53 -1.70
C VAL A 33 20.36 19.79 -2.56
N LYS A 34 20.72 20.95 -1.99
CA LYS A 34 20.75 22.22 -2.73
C LYS A 34 21.63 22.21 -3.99
N GLY A 35 22.77 21.52 -3.94
CA GLY A 35 23.68 21.43 -5.08
C GLY A 35 23.11 20.53 -6.18
N TRP A 36 22.43 19.45 -5.81
CA TRP A 36 21.72 18.58 -6.75
C TRP A 36 20.61 19.34 -7.48
N LEU A 37 19.80 20.12 -6.76
CA LEU A 37 18.74 20.93 -7.37
C LEU A 37 19.28 21.98 -8.35
N LEU A 38 20.40 22.63 -8.01
CA LEU A 38 21.09 23.52 -8.94
C LEU A 38 21.61 22.78 -10.17
N PHE A 39 22.21 21.60 -9.98
CA PHE A 39 22.71 20.78 -11.08
C PHE A 39 21.60 20.37 -12.05
N VAL A 40 20.45 19.90 -11.56
CA VAL A 40 19.29 19.58 -12.40
C VAL A 40 18.83 20.81 -13.17
N LYS A 41 18.70 21.96 -12.49
CA LYS A 41 18.28 23.22 -13.12
C LYS A 41 19.23 23.68 -14.24
N GLU A 42 20.53 23.55 -14.06
CA GLU A 42 21.52 24.01 -15.04
C GLU A 42 21.77 22.98 -16.16
N THR A 43 21.47 21.70 -15.94
CA THR A 43 21.81 20.61 -16.86
C THR A 43 20.60 20.07 -17.63
N TRP A 44 19.37 20.34 -17.17
CA TRP A 44 18.16 19.95 -17.88
C TRP A 44 18.12 20.55 -19.29
N VAL A 45 17.79 19.73 -20.27
CA VAL A 45 17.62 20.15 -21.67
C VAL A 45 16.18 19.86 -22.05
N ALA A 46 15.41 20.91 -22.33
CA ALA A 46 14.03 20.75 -22.78
C ALA A 46 13.96 19.90 -24.05
N ARG A 47 12.87 19.12 -24.15
CA ARG A 47 12.58 18.28 -25.31
C ARG A 47 12.62 19.11 -26.60
N PRO A 48 13.39 18.70 -27.61
CA PRO A 48 13.33 19.31 -28.93
C PRO A 48 12.00 18.95 -29.64
N ASP A 49 11.44 19.88 -30.40
CA ASP A 49 10.23 19.64 -31.22
C ASP A 49 10.33 18.39 -32.12
N SER A 50 11.54 18.02 -32.55
CA SER A 50 11.77 16.84 -33.38
C SER A 50 11.61 15.49 -32.66
N MET A 51 11.44 15.51 -31.34
CA MET A 51 11.30 14.32 -30.49
C MET A 51 9.93 14.29 -29.80
N GLU A 52 8.91 14.92 -30.37
CA GLU A 52 7.55 14.96 -29.79
C GLU A 52 6.98 13.55 -29.52
N ASP A 53 7.29 12.58 -30.37
CA ASP A 53 6.83 11.18 -30.26
C ASP A 53 7.62 10.31 -29.25
N ASP A 54 8.69 10.83 -28.63
CA ASP A 54 9.52 10.05 -27.69
C ASP A 54 8.97 10.11 -26.26
N ASP A 55 8.02 9.23 -25.93
CA ASP A 55 7.38 9.22 -24.60
C ASP A 55 8.34 8.92 -23.42
N GLU A 56 9.61 8.58 -23.66
CA GLU A 56 10.61 8.29 -22.62
C GLU A 56 11.66 9.38 -22.44
N TYR A 57 11.68 10.43 -23.27
CA TYR A 57 12.71 11.47 -23.25
C TYR A 57 12.99 12.06 -21.85
N GLU A 58 11.96 12.54 -21.15
CA GLU A 58 12.16 13.14 -19.82
C GLU A 58 12.55 12.09 -18.77
N LEU A 59 12.04 10.87 -18.90
CA LEU A 59 12.39 9.78 -18.00
C LEU A 59 13.88 9.42 -18.12
N ASP A 60 14.36 9.25 -19.35
CA ASP A 60 15.77 8.93 -19.62
C ASP A 60 16.69 10.06 -19.19
N GLN A 61 16.27 11.32 -19.38
CA GLN A 61 17.03 12.47 -18.90
C GLN A 61 17.09 12.51 -17.37
N ARG A 62 15.98 12.29 -16.66
CA ARG A 62 15.96 12.21 -15.18
C ARG A 62 16.92 11.11 -14.69
N ARG A 63 16.86 9.92 -15.30
CA ARG A 63 17.75 8.80 -14.98
C ARG A 63 19.22 9.14 -15.21
N ALA A 64 19.54 9.74 -16.36
CA ALA A 64 20.90 10.16 -16.70
C ALA A 64 21.45 11.18 -15.69
N LEU A 65 20.64 12.14 -15.25
CA LEU A 65 21.04 13.12 -14.23
C LEU A 65 21.33 12.45 -12.88
N VAL A 66 20.48 11.52 -12.44
CA VAL A 66 20.67 10.76 -11.20
C VAL A 66 21.97 9.95 -11.26
N GLU A 67 22.20 9.22 -12.34
CA GLU A 67 23.42 8.42 -12.53
C GLU A 67 24.67 9.31 -12.59
N GLN A 68 24.62 10.42 -13.34
CA GLN A 68 25.73 11.36 -13.45
C GLN A 68 26.09 11.95 -12.09
N TRP A 69 25.11 12.38 -11.29
CA TRP A 69 25.39 12.94 -9.97
C TRP A 69 25.91 11.91 -8.98
N ALA A 70 25.32 10.71 -8.95
CA ALA A 70 25.74 9.63 -8.06
C ALA A 70 27.18 9.17 -8.36
N SER A 71 27.53 9.05 -9.64
CA SER A 71 28.86 8.61 -10.09
C SER A 71 29.93 9.72 -10.09
N ALA A 72 29.53 10.99 -9.98
CA ALA A 72 30.45 12.11 -10.01
C ALA A 72 31.45 12.13 -8.83
N SER A 73 32.58 12.78 -9.05
CA SER A 73 33.54 13.07 -7.98
C SER A 73 32.95 14.06 -6.96
N GLN A 74 33.44 14.02 -5.72
CA GLN A 74 32.99 14.96 -4.70
C GLN A 74 33.27 16.43 -5.08
N GLY A 75 34.41 16.70 -5.72
CA GLY A 75 34.74 18.05 -6.18
C GLY A 75 33.77 18.60 -7.23
N PHE A 76 33.22 17.73 -8.08
CA PHE A 76 32.15 18.13 -9.01
C PHE A 76 30.89 18.54 -8.24
N ARG A 77 30.41 17.71 -7.31
CA ARG A 77 29.22 18.02 -6.49
C ARG A 77 29.40 19.28 -5.66
N ASP A 78 30.56 19.42 -5.01
CA ASP A 78 30.91 20.60 -4.21
C ASP A 78 30.89 21.90 -5.03
N SER A 79 31.22 21.85 -6.33
CA SER A 79 31.18 23.03 -7.20
C SER A 79 29.76 23.58 -7.42
N PHE A 80 28.73 22.72 -7.42
CA PHE A 80 27.33 23.14 -7.44
C PHE A 80 26.86 23.58 -6.06
N HIS A 81 27.21 22.83 -5.00
CA HIS A 81 26.86 23.19 -3.62
C HIS A 81 27.37 24.57 -3.21
N ALA A 82 28.59 24.94 -3.62
CA ALA A 82 29.18 26.24 -3.29
C ALA A 82 28.47 27.43 -3.96
N ARG A 83 27.79 27.21 -5.10
CA ARG A 83 27.04 28.24 -5.85
C ARG A 83 25.55 28.21 -5.57
N ALA A 84 25.04 27.10 -5.03
CA ALA A 84 23.62 26.93 -4.77
C ALA A 84 23.14 27.91 -3.70
N ASN A 85 22.25 28.80 -4.10
CA ASN A 85 21.49 29.66 -3.22
C ASN A 85 20.03 29.20 -3.28
N PHE A 86 19.71 28.17 -2.50
CA PHE A 86 18.42 27.48 -2.55
C PHE A 86 17.70 27.60 -1.22
N GLU A 87 16.45 28.05 -1.27
CA GLU A 87 15.59 28.21 -0.09
C GLU A 87 14.49 27.13 0.02
N ASP A 88 14.22 26.41 -1.09
CA ASP A 88 13.09 25.47 -1.19
C ASP A 88 13.46 24.13 -1.86
N LEU A 89 12.72 23.07 -1.51
CA LEU A 89 12.87 21.71 -2.03
C LEU A 89 12.01 21.53 -3.28
N ARG A 90 12.38 22.21 -4.38
CA ARG A 90 11.62 22.13 -5.64
C ARG A 90 12.54 21.95 -6.84
N TYR A 91 12.19 20.98 -7.66
CA TYR A 91 12.74 20.81 -9.00
C TYR A 91 12.24 21.92 -9.95
N PRO A 92 13.01 22.24 -11.01
CA PRO A 92 12.52 23.08 -12.09
C PRO A 92 11.29 22.43 -12.76
N ALA A 93 10.34 23.25 -13.21
CA ALA A 93 9.06 22.78 -13.75
C ALA A 93 9.25 21.87 -14.96
N GLU A 94 10.27 22.16 -15.77
CA GLU A 94 10.66 21.42 -16.96
C GLU A 94 11.10 19.98 -16.61
N ALA A 95 11.78 19.78 -15.48
CA ALA A 95 12.17 18.43 -15.03
C ALA A 95 11.00 17.59 -14.49
N MET A 96 9.89 18.25 -14.16
CA MET A 96 8.65 17.65 -13.69
C MET A 96 7.67 17.34 -14.83
N GLU A 97 8.01 17.70 -16.07
CA GLU A 97 7.18 17.42 -17.23
C GLU A 97 7.00 15.91 -17.43
N ARG A 98 5.75 15.51 -17.71
CA ARG A 98 5.30 14.13 -17.91
C ARG A 98 5.65 13.16 -16.76
N ILE A 99 5.87 13.67 -15.54
CA ILE A 99 6.20 12.82 -14.39
C ILE A 99 5.10 11.77 -14.12
N GLU A 100 3.83 12.17 -14.18
CA GLU A 100 2.68 11.27 -13.97
C GLU A 100 2.57 10.14 -15.00
N GLU A 101 3.17 10.31 -16.18
CA GLU A 101 3.14 9.32 -17.26
C GLU A 101 4.30 8.30 -17.17
N THR A 102 5.31 8.61 -16.35
CA THR A 102 6.58 7.87 -16.29
C THR A 102 6.84 7.17 -14.96
N ILE A 103 6.01 7.42 -13.95
CA ILE A 103 6.08 6.77 -12.63
C ILE A 103 5.61 5.31 -12.69
N GLN A 104 6.01 4.50 -11.71
CA GLN A 104 5.38 3.19 -11.54
C GLN A 104 3.91 3.38 -11.17
N GLN A 105 3.02 2.75 -11.92
CA GLN A 105 1.61 2.74 -11.59
C GLN A 105 1.36 1.71 -10.50
N TYR A 106 0.93 2.19 -9.35
CA TYR A 106 0.38 1.37 -8.29
C TYR A 106 -0.66 2.16 -7.49
N ASN A 107 -1.57 1.46 -6.84
CA ASN A 107 -2.46 2.08 -5.86
C ASN A 107 -1.77 2.14 -4.48
N PRO A 108 -1.41 3.34 -3.96
CA PRO A 108 -0.72 3.46 -2.67
C PRO A 108 -1.59 3.05 -1.47
N GLN A 109 -2.92 2.97 -1.63
CA GLN A 109 -3.85 2.43 -0.62
C GLN A 109 -4.19 0.95 -0.86
N GLY A 110 -3.78 0.39 -2.00
CA GLY A 110 -4.00 -1.01 -2.36
C GLY A 110 -2.89 -1.92 -1.84
N LEU A 111 -3.15 -3.23 -1.90
CA LEU A 111 -2.15 -4.24 -1.62
C LEU A 111 -1.18 -4.37 -2.80
N ILE A 112 0.11 -4.26 -2.53
CA ILE A 112 1.18 -4.44 -3.52
C ILE A 112 1.98 -5.70 -3.17
N CYS A 113 1.98 -6.68 -4.07
CA CYS A 113 2.73 -7.91 -3.95
C CYS A 113 4.09 -7.78 -4.63
N LEU A 114 5.18 -7.93 -3.88
CA LEU A 114 6.54 -7.88 -4.38
C LEU A 114 7.01 -9.22 -4.96
N VAL A 115 6.25 -10.29 -4.70
CA VAL A 115 6.54 -11.62 -5.25
C VAL A 115 6.15 -11.62 -6.73
N PRO A 116 7.00 -12.12 -7.64
CA PRO A 116 6.61 -12.37 -9.02
C PRO A 116 5.44 -13.36 -9.06
N ILE A 117 4.25 -12.86 -9.41
CA ILE A 117 3.02 -13.64 -9.55
C ILE A 117 2.80 -13.92 -11.04
N ASP A 118 3.14 -15.14 -11.46
CA ASP A 118 2.89 -15.61 -12.82
C ASP A 118 2.41 -17.08 -12.83
N LYS A 119 1.87 -17.51 -13.96
CA LYS A 119 1.34 -18.88 -14.13
C LYS A 119 2.42 -19.97 -14.10
N GLY A 120 3.70 -19.61 -14.23
CA GLY A 120 4.84 -20.50 -14.05
C GLY A 120 5.13 -20.84 -12.58
N ARG A 121 4.53 -20.11 -11.62
CA ARG A 121 4.64 -20.35 -10.17
C ARG A 121 3.26 -20.70 -9.58
N PRO A 122 2.68 -21.85 -9.91
CA PRO A 122 1.28 -22.17 -9.57
C PRO A 122 1.01 -22.20 -8.05
N VAL A 123 2.01 -22.55 -7.23
CA VAL A 123 1.87 -22.55 -5.77
C VAL A 123 1.72 -21.13 -5.24
N ASP A 124 2.60 -20.22 -5.64
CA ASP A 124 2.56 -18.82 -5.20
C ASP A 124 1.34 -18.09 -5.77
N TYR A 125 0.97 -18.40 -7.01
CA TYR A 125 -0.25 -17.89 -7.64
C TYR A 125 -1.51 -18.36 -6.89
N ALA A 126 -1.59 -19.63 -6.49
CA ALA A 126 -2.71 -20.14 -5.68
C ALA A 126 -2.78 -19.47 -4.31
N ARG A 127 -1.64 -19.27 -3.63
CA ARG A 127 -1.58 -18.54 -2.36
C ARG A 127 -2.03 -17.10 -2.53
N PHE A 128 -1.65 -16.45 -3.63
CA PHE A 128 -2.01 -15.06 -3.91
C PHE A 128 -3.52 -14.91 -4.14
N ILE A 129 -4.16 -15.85 -4.85
CA ILE A 129 -5.62 -15.89 -5.00
C ILE A 129 -6.31 -16.03 -3.64
N LYS A 130 -5.87 -16.98 -2.79
CA LYS A 130 -6.41 -17.13 -1.44
C LYS A 130 -6.28 -15.84 -0.66
N PHE A 131 -5.12 -15.20 -0.74
CA PHE A 131 -4.83 -13.94 -0.06
C PHE A 131 -5.83 -12.85 -0.47
N ALA A 132 -6.09 -12.71 -1.76
CA ALA A 132 -7.07 -11.77 -2.31
C ALA A 132 -8.50 -12.07 -1.81
N ILE A 133 -8.91 -13.35 -1.78
CA ILE A 133 -10.23 -13.75 -1.26
C ILE A 133 -10.35 -13.47 0.23
N LEU A 134 -9.28 -13.69 1.00
CA LEU A 134 -9.26 -13.47 2.44
C LEU A 134 -9.28 -11.97 2.79
N LEU A 135 -9.03 -11.05 1.85
CA LEU A 135 -9.20 -9.61 2.06
C LEU A 135 -10.66 -9.13 1.98
N TYR A 136 -11.62 -10.02 1.71
CA TYR A 136 -13.05 -9.69 1.87
C TYR A 136 -13.49 -9.79 3.34
N ARG A 137 -14.63 -9.19 3.67
CA ARG A 137 -15.14 -9.16 5.05
C ARG A 137 -15.80 -10.48 5.43
N TYR A 138 -15.33 -11.13 6.50
CA TYR A 138 -15.93 -12.36 7.05
C TYR A 138 -16.78 -12.11 8.31
N ASP A 139 -16.90 -10.85 8.71
CA ASP A 139 -17.83 -10.38 9.73
C ASP A 139 -19.29 -10.34 9.17
N PRO A 140 -20.30 -9.96 9.96
CA PRO A 140 -21.70 -9.93 9.49
C PRO A 140 -22.01 -9.05 8.29
N GLU A 141 -21.13 -8.11 7.94
CA GLU A 141 -21.28 -7.26 6.77
C GLU A 141 -20.59 -7.86 5.53
N THR A 142 -21.02 -7.40 4.36
CA THR A 142 -20.34 -7.70 3.09
C THR A 142 -19.47 -6.55 2.63
N GLY A 143 -18.55 -6.85 1.72
CA GLY A 143 -17.61 -5.90 1.15
C GLY A 143 -16.18 -6.36 1.36
N HIS A 144 -15.25 -5.41 1.27
CA HIS A 144 -13.82 -5.68 1.28
C HIS A 144 -13.11 -4.93 2.40
N CYS A 145 -12.08 -5.54 3.00
CA CYS A 145 -11.33 -4.96 4.10
C CYS A 145 -10.61 -3.66 3.70
N LEU A 146 -10.26 -3.52 2.41
CA LEU A 146 -9.61 -2.33 1.85
C LEU A 146 -10.60 -1.38 1.12
N GLY A 147 -11.90 -1.51 1.38
CA GLY A 147 -12.93 -0.75 0.67
C GLY A 147 -12.91 -1.01 -0.84
N ASP A 148 -12.90 0.04 -1.66
CA ASP A 148 -12.85 -0.08 -3.11
C ASP A 148 -11.45 -0.40 -3.67
N SER A 149 -10.41 -0.47 -2.84
CA SER A 149 -9.05 -0.90 -3.24
C SER A 149 -8.93 -2.42 -3.16
N TYR A 150 -9.85 -3.13 -3.80
CA TYR A 150 -10.04 -4.57 -3.63
C TYR A 150 -9.20 -5.45 -4.56
N MET A 151 -8.66 -4.86 -5.63
CA MET A 151 -7.80 -5.56 -6.55
C MET A 151 -6.35 -5.44 -6.08
N PRO A 152 -5.70 -6.54 -5.64
CA PRO A 152 -4.29 -6.50 -5.33
C PRO A 152 -3.48 -6.42 -6.61
N GLU A 153 -2.35 -5.74 -6.54
CA GLU A 153 -1.45 -5.52 -7.66
C GLU A 153 -0.14 -6.26 -7.41
N ALA A 154 0.46 -6.81 -8.46
CA ALA A 154 1.80 -7.39 -8.38
C ALA A 154 2.81 -6.38 -8.94
N ALA A 155 3.83 -6.07 -8.15
CA ALA A 155 4.96 -5.27 -8.60
C ALA A 155 5.71 -6.06 -9.67
N VAL A 156 5.78 -5.50 -10.87
CA VAL A 156 6.62 -6.04 -11.94
C VAL A 156 8.01 -5.49 -11.71
N LEU A 157 8.88 -6.29 -11.10
CA LEU A 157 10.26 -5.89 -10.84
C LEU A 157 11.11 -6.04 -12.09
N ASN A 158 12.15 -5.21 -12.18
CA ASN A 158 13.11 -5.28 -13.27
C ASN A 158 13.93 -6.57 -13.20
N PRO A 159 13.87 -7.47 -14.20
CA PRO A 159 14.54 -8.77 -14.15
C PRO A 159 16.06 -8.71 -14.15
N VAL A 160 16.66 -7.56 -14.52
CA VAL A 160 18.11 -7.36 -14.48
C VAL A 160 18.59 -6.59 -13.25
N SER A 161 17.67 -6.16 -12.37
CA SER A 161 18.01 -5.47 -11.13
C SER A 161 18.45 -6.46 -10.04
N ASP A 162 19.17 -5.96 -9.04
CA ASP A 162 19.63 -6.72 -7.87
C ASP A 162 18.57 -6.83 -6.75
N MET A 163 17.34 -6.43 -7.03
CA MET A 163 16.22 -6.47 -6.10
C MET A 163 15.90 -7.91 -5.67
N THR A 164 15.60 -8.06 -4.38
CA THR A 164 15.38 -9.32 -3.68
C THR A 164 13.89 -9.63 -3.42
N ASN A 165 12.98 -8.83 -3.98
CA ASN A 165 11.53 -8.90 -3.71
C ASN A 165 11.17 -8.64 -2.23
N ARG A 166 12.00 -7.90 -1.50
CA ARG A 166 11.76 -7.56 -0.08
C ARG A 166 11.25 -6.14 0.07
N PHE A 167 10.73 -5.80 1.24
CA PHE A 167 10.19 -4.46 1.51
C PHE A 167 11.22 -3.35 1.28
N GLU A 168 12.49 -3.61 1.57
CA GLU A 168 13.60 -2.67 1.34
C GLU A 168 13.81 -2.30 -0.13
N ASP A 169 13.30 -3.12 -1.06
CA ASP A 169 13.36 -2.86 -2.50
C ASP A 169 12.19 -2.00 -2.99
N PHE A 170 11.14 -1.80 -2.17
CA PHE A 170 9.90 -1.18 -2.63
C PHE A 170 10.11 0.26 -3.12
N LEU A 171 10.71 1.15 -2.31
CA LEU A 171 10.96 2.54 -2.72
C LEU A 171 12.00 2.63 -3.86
N ARG A 172 12.90 1.64 -3.97
CA ARG A 172 13.80 1.54 -5.13
C ARG A 172 13.00 1.25 -6.40
N TRP A 173 12.05 0.33 -6.33
CA TRP A 173 11.17 -0.01 -7.45
C TRP A 173 10.20 1.11 -7.79
N SER A 174 9.48 1.66 -6.80
CA SER A 174 8.38 2.59 -7.01
C SER A 174 8.85 3.98 -7.46
N ASP A 175 9.95 4.45 -6.89
CA ASP A 175 10.38 5.84 -7.04
C ASP A 175 11.71 5.94 -7.77
N LEU A 176 12.72 5.15 -7.38
CA LEU A 176 14.07 5.29 -7.94
C LEU A 176 14.19 4.73 -9.37
N GLU A 177 13.56 3.59 -9.65
CA GLU A 177 13.54 2.95 -10.97
C GLU A 177 13.04 3.91 -12.05
N THR A 178 12.08 4.77 -11.72
CA THR A 178 11.48 5.77 -12.60
C THR A 178 12.04 7.18 -12.40
N ALA A 179 13.07 7.32 -11.57
CA ALA A 179 13.63 8.59 -11.16
C ALA A 179 12.54 9.63 -10.79
N ASP A 180 11.60 9.24 -9.92
CA ASP A 180 10.45 10.06 -9.54
C ASP A 180 10.89 11.27 -8.71
N PHE A 181 11.11 12.39 -9.38
CA PHE A 181 11.53 13.66 -8.77
C PHE A 181 10.46 14.27 -7.84
N ARG A 182 9.27 13.68 -7.70
CA ARG A 182 8.34 14.06 -6.62
C ARG A 182 8.78 13.48 -5.28
N SER A 183 9.49 12.36 -5.30
CA SER A 183 9.81 11.57 -4.11
C SER A 183 11.30 11.47 -3.86
N ILE A 184 12.18 11.51 -4.86
CA ILE A 184 13.62 11.31 -4.66
C ILE A 184 14.42 12.61 -4.72
N TYR A 185 15.51 12.67 -3.96
CA TYR A 185 16.56 13.68 -4.07
C TYR A 185 17.93 13.01 -3.94
N LEU A 186 18.96 13.65 -4.50
CA LEU A 186 20.34 13.21 -4.33
C LEU A 186 21.08 14.19 -3.43
N THR A 187 21.85 13.64 -2.49
CA THR A 187 22.58 14.43 -1.49
C THR A 187 23.95 14.88 -2.00
N ARG A 188 24.65 15.68 -1.20
CA ARG A 188 25.98 16.20 -1.49
C ARG A 188 27.02 15.10 -1.73
N SER A 189 26.85 13.95 -1.07
CA SER A 189 27.68 12.76 -1.23
C SER A 189 27.29 11.87 -2.42
N GLY A 190 26.23 12.21 -3.16
CA GLY A 190 25.72 11.42 -4.28
C GLY A 190 24.88 10.22 -3.88
N SER A 191 24.37 10.19 -2.64
CA SER A 191 23.43 9.17 -2.18
C SER A 191 21.98 9.62 -2.36
N VAL A 192 21.06 8.68 -2.44
CA VAL A 192 19.61 8.95 -2.56
C VAL A 192 18.96 9.10 -1.19
N VAL A 193 18.02 10.05 -1.13
CA VAL A 193 17.03 10.20 -0.05
C VAL A 193 15.63 10.32 -0.67
N TYR A 194 14.63 9.87 0.07
CA TYR A 194 13.22 9.88 -0.26
C TYR A 194 12.52 10.92 0.62
N ASN A 195 11.71 11.77 0.00
CA ASN A 195 10.93 12.83 0.64
C ASN A 195 9.52 12.92 0.01
N GLY A 196 8.98 11.77 -0.41
CA GLY A 196 7.60 11.60 -0.88
C GLY A 196 6.69 11.04 0.23
N PHE A 197 5.68 10.27 -0.16
CA PHE A 197 4.93 9.45 0.80
C PHE A 197 5.85 8.31 1.26
N LEU A 198 6.10 8.18 2.57
CA LEU A 198 6.97 7.13 3.12
C LEU A 198 6.18 5.99 3.78
N GLY A 199 4.87 5.98 3.58
CA GLY A 199 3.96 4.97 4.08
C GLY A 199 3.01 5.48 5.17
N PRO A 200 2.27 4.55 5.80
CA PRO A 200 2.46 3.11 5.66
C PRO A 200 1.89 2.54 4.35
N TYR A 201 2.63 1.62 3.74
CA TYR A 201 2.24 0.88 2.53
C TYR A 201 1.74 -0.52 2.89
N LEU A 202 0.78 -1.05 2.12
CA LEU A 202 0.32 -2.43 2.25
C LEU A 202 1.15 -3.32 1.32
N LEU A 203 2.15 -4.00 1.87
CA LEU A 203 3.09 -4.81 1.11
C LEU A 203 2.97 -6.30 1.42
N LEU A 204 3.19 -7.13 0.41
CA LEU A 204 3.26 -8.58 0.52
C LEU A 204 4.55 -9.09 -0.11
N ASP A 205 5.43 -9.65 0.72
CA ASP A 205 6.65 -10.34 0.28
C ASP A 205 6.44 -11.87 0.26
N GLU A 206 7.51 -12.62 -0.03
CA GLU A 206 7.45 -14.08 -0.13
C GLU A 206 7.04 -14.75 1.20
N GLU A 207 7.55 -14.25 2.33
CA GLU A 207 7.22 -14.78 3.64
C GLU A 207 5.78 -14.44 4.04
N GLY A 208 5.31 -13.23 3.74
CA GLY A 208 3.92 -12.82 3.93
C GLY A 208 2.96 -13.68 3.10
N LEU A 209 3.31 -13.97 1.84
CA LEU A 209 2.52 -14.84 0.95
C LEU A 209 2.42 -16.27 1.48
N ARG A 210 3.50 -16.79 2.08
CA ARG A 210 3.55 -18.13 2.68
C ARG A 210 2.80 -18.19 4.02
N THR A 211 2.92 -17.15 4.84
CA THR A 211 2.37 -17.08 6.20
C THR A 211 0.99 -16.45 6.30
N GLY A 212 0.45 -15.95 5.19
CA GLY A 212 -0.85 -15.29 5.13
C GLY A 212 -0.93 -14.02 5.97
N ARG A 213 0.15 -13.22 5.93
CA ARG A 213 0.25 -11.94 6.65
C ARG A 213 0.68 -10.85 5.67
N LEU A 214 -0.10 -9.78 5.61
CA LEU A 214 0.28 -8.56 4.91
C LEU A 214 1.07 -7.68 5.87
N SER A 215 2.00 -6.89 5.35
CA SER A 215 2.77 -5.95 6.14
C SER A 215 2.31 -4.53 5.85
N LEU A 216 1.96 -3.79 6.90
CA LEU A 216 1.87 -2.33 6.87
C LEU A 216 3.27 -1.80 7.15
N VAL A 217 3.93 -1.22 6.15
CA VAL A 217 5.35 -0.86 6.21
C VAL A 217 5.51 0.66 6.10
N GLN A 218 6.14 1.26 7.11
CA GLN A 218 6.61 2.64 7.10
C GLN A 218 8.11 2.65 6.78
N PHE A 219 8.55 3.60 5.96
CA PHE A 219 9.95 3.80 5.60
C PHE A 219 10.51 5.09 6.19
N LYS A 220 11.82 5.10 6.36
CA LYS A 220 12.64 6.28 6.67
C LYS A 220 13.05 7.00 5.39
N GLN A 221 13.57 8.23 5.53
CA GLN A 221 14.01 9.01 4.35
C GLN A 221 15.15 8.36 3.58
N ASN A 222 15.97 7.49 4.16
CA ASN A 222 16.99 6.75 3.40
C ASN A 222 16.46 5.47 2.71
N GLY A 223 15.16 5.18 2.84
CA GLY A 223 14.51 3.99 2.30
C GLY A 223 14.61 2.74 3.16
N ALA A 224 15.20 2.81 4.36
CA ALA A 224 15.14 1.71 5.32
C ALA A 224 13.72 1.59 5.92
N VAL A 225 13.35 0.39 6.36
CA VAL A 225 12.09 0.19 7.11
C VAL A 225 12.20 0.88 8.47
N GLU A 226 11.26 1.77 8.75
CA GLU A 226 11.10 2.45 10.04
C GLU A 226 10.35 1.58 11.04
N ASP A 227 9.15 1.17 10.64
CA ASP A 227 8.24 0.40 11.46
C ASP A 227 7.37 -0.52 10.59
N LEU A 228 6.91 -1.64 11.15
CA LEU A 228 6.05 -2.58 10.43
C LEU A 228 5.04 -3.31 11.32
N VAL A 229 3.81 -3.47 10.82
CA VAL A 229 2.76 -4.28 11.47
C VAL A 229 2.30 -5.38 10.52
N GLU A 230 2.36 -6.63 10.98
CA GLU A 230 1.85 -7.78 10.23
C GLU A 230 0.38 -8.05 10.59
N ILE A 231 -0.50 -8.05 9.58
CA ILE A 231 -1.95 -8.24 9.73
C ILE A 231 -2.41 -9.40 8.84
N ARG A 232 -3.32 -10.24 9.33
CA ARG A 232 -3.98 -11.25 8.47
C ARG A 232 -5.00 -10.57 7.56
N PRO A 233 -5.17 -11.03 6.31
CA PRO A 233 -6.08 -10.39 5.36
C PRO A 233 -7.48 -10.12 5.89
N PHE A 234 -8.11 -11.12 6.51
CA PHE A 234 -9.50 -11.03 7.00
C PHE A 234 -9.64 -10.18 8.27
N ASN A 235 -8.54 -9.80 8.91
CA ASN A 235 -8.52 -8.90 10.07
C ASN A 235 -8.34 -7.43 9.67
N MET A 236 -8.15 -7.13 8.39
CA MET A 236 -7.62 -5.85 7.93
C MET A 236 -8.62 -4.69 7.93
N PHE A 237 -9.93 -4.96 8.03
CA PHE A 237 -10.96 -3.91 7.91
C PHE A 237 -10.80 -2.75 8.92
N TRP A 238 -10.71 -3.06 10.21
CA TRP A 238 -10.54 -2.05 11.26
C TRP A 238 -9.16 -1.37 11.20
N PRO A 239 -8.03 -2.10 11.05
CA PRO A 239 -6.73 -1.49 10.77
C PRO A 239 -6.74 -0.54 9.57
N TYR A 240 -7.40 -0.92 8.47
CA TYR A 240 -7.45 -0.11 7.25
C TYR A 240 -8.27 1.16 7.45
N LEU A 241 -9.43 1.04 8.12
CA LEU A 241 -10.27 2.20 8.44
C LEU A 241 -9.53 3.18 9.37
N ASP A 242 -8.88 2.66 10.40
CA ASP A 242 -8.08 3.46 11.32
C ASP A 242 -6.93 4.18 10.61
N LEU A 243 -6.28 3.49 9.67
CA LEU A 243 -5.19 4.07 8.89
C LEU A 243 -5.69 5.17 7.93
N THR A 244 -6.74 4.89 7.16
CA THR A 244 -7.13 5.73 6.02
C THR A 244 -8.15 6.81 6.35
N VAL A 245 -9.03 6.57 7.34
CA VAL A 245 -10.11 7.51 7.72
C VAL A 245 -9.77 8.21 9.03
N HIS A 246 -9.22 7.49 10.01
CA HIS A 246 -8.86 8.08 11.29
C HIS A 246 -7.40 8.57 11.36
N ILE A 247 -6.60 8.32 10.32
CA ILE A 247 -5.21 8.79 10.19
C ILE A 247 -4.36 8.38 11.41
N LYS A 248 -4.55 7.14 11.87
CA LYS A 248 -3.80 6.59 13.01
C LYS A 248 -2.43 6.08 12.59
N GLY A 249 -1.46 6.20 13.48
CA GLY A 249 -0.11 5.65 13.29
C GLY A 249 -0.06 4.14 13.53
N LEU A 250 1.01 3.49 13.05
CA LEU A 250 1.19 2.04 13.18
C LEU A 250 1.14 1.54 14.63
N GLU A 251 1.62 2.32 15.60
CA GLU A 251 1.51 1.96 17.01
C GLU A 251 0.05 1.80 17.47
N GLU A 252 -0.84 2.71 17.08
CA GLU A 252 -2.26 2.60 17.41
C GLU A 252 -2.91 1.41 16.69
N ILE A 253 -2.49 1.14 15.46
CA ILE A 253 -2.95 -0.02 14.69
C ILE A 253 -2.63 -1.33 15.42
N ARG A 254 -1.48 -1.46 16.09
CA ARG A 254 -1.11 -2.69 16.84
C ARG A 254 -2.10 -3.04 17.96
N HIS A 255 -2.87 -2.07 18.45
CA HIS A 255 -3.76 -2.23 19.60
C HIS A 255 -5.24 -2.26 19.23
N CYS A 256 -5.60 -1.90 18.00
CA CYS A 256 -6.98 -1.96 17.51
C CYS A 256 -7.45 -3.40 17.27
N ASP A 257 -8.76 -3.60 17.15
CA ASP A 257 -9.29 -4.94 16.84
C ASP A 257 -8.86 -5.37 15.44
N GLY A 258 -8.41 -6.62 15.28
CA GLY A 258 -7.76 -7.10 14.05
C GLY A 258 -6.27 -6.72 13.96
N GLY A 259 -5.81 -5.74 14.73
CA GLY A 259 -4.42 -5.29 14.79
C GLY A 259 -3.51 -6.07 15.76
N ARG A 260 -4.11 -6.74 16.74
CA ARG A 260 -3.36 -7.32 17.87
C ARG A 260 -2.56 -8.53 17.46
N ARG A 261 -1.35 -8.65 18.02
CA ARG A 261 -0.40 -9.73 17.72
C ARG A 261 -1.00 -11.15 17.82
N HIS A 262 -1.85 -11.41 18.82
CA HIS A 262 -2.45 -12.73 18.99
C HIS A 262 -3.49 -13.07 17.90
N GLN A 263 -4.08 -12.07 17.24
CA GLN A 263 -5.01 -12.24 16.13
C GLN A 263 -4.28 -12.49 14.80
N ASN A 264 -3.00 -12.11 14.71
CA ASN A 264 -2.19 -12.13 13.50
C ASN A 264 -0.99 -13.11 13.55
N THR A 265 -1.17 -14.27 14.19
CA THR A 265 -0.15 -15.32 14.13
C THR A 265 -0.03 -15.89 12.69
N PRO A 266 1.11 -16.47 12.28
CA PRO A 266 1.24 -17.09 10.96
C PRO A 266 0.12 -18.13 10.69
N ILE A 267 -0.41 -18.15 9.46
CA ILE A 267 -1.29 -19.21 8.95
C ILE A 267 -0.58 -20.01 7.86
N ASN A 268 -1.05 -21.24 7.63
CA ASN A 268 -0.56 -22.06 6.53
C ASN A 268 -1.42 -21.81 5.28
N MET A 269 -0.90 -21.04 4.32
CA MET A 269 -1.60 -20.72 3.08
C MET A 269 -1.75 -21.91 2.11
N ASP A 270 -1.11 -23.05 2.40
CA ASP A 270 -1.25 -24.28 1.62
C ASP A 270 -2.50 -25.10 2.02
N LEU A 271 -3.16 -24.77 3.14
CA LEU A 271 -4.43 -25.39 3.52
C LEU A 271 -5.57 -24.91 2.62
N PRO A 272 -6.63 -25.73 2.42
CA PRO A 272 -7.87 -25.27 1.81
C PRO A 272 -8.36 -23.96 2.46
N ILE A 273 -8.87 -23.01 1.68
CA ILE A 273 -9.17 -21.66 2.19
C ILE A 273 -10.15 -21.68 3.38
N LEU A 274 -11.12 -22.61 3.38
CA LEU A 274 -12.05 -22.78 4.50
C LEU A 274 -11.35 -23.27 5.77
N ASP A 275 -10.35 -24.13 5.63
CA ASP A 275 -9.60 -24.69 6.75
C ASP A 275 -8.68 -23.63 7.38
N ILE A 276 -8.20 -22.67 6.60
CA ILE A 276 -7.47 -21.50 7.11
C ILE A 276 -8.33 -20.72 8.12
N VAL A 277 -9.56 -20.37 7.75
CA VAL A 277 -10.46 -19.60 8.62
C VAL A 277 -10.92 -20.44 9.82
N CYS A 278 -11.20 -21.73 9.61
CA CYS A 278 -11.57 -22.66 10.69
C CYS A 278 -10.46 -22.81 11.72
N HIS A 279 -9.22 -23.03 11.30
CA HIS A 279 -8.08 -23.15 12.23
C HIS A 279 -7.87 -21.86 13.04
N ALA A 280 -8.02 -20.68 12.41
CA ALA A 280 -7.95 -19.41 13.12
C ALA A 280 -9.08 -19.26 14.17
N SER A 281 -10.28 -19.75 13.84
CA SER A 281 -11.43 -19.78 14.76
C SER A 281 -11.18 -20.71 15.96
N GLU A 282 -10.76 -21.95 15.70
CA GLU A 282 -10.47 -22.96 16.72
C GLU A 282 -9.35 -22.51 17.68
N ALA A 283 -8.40 -21.74 17.18
CA ALA A 283 -7.32 -21.14 17.97
C ALA A 283 -7.73 -19.88 18.74
N ASN A 284 -8.99 -19.43 18.64
CA ASN A 284 -9.50 -18.19 19.23
C ASN A 284 -8.69 -16.94 18.80
N GLN A 285 -8.39 -16.85 17.50
CA GLN A 285 -7.58 -15.79 16.90
C GLN A 285 -8.37 -14.86 15.98
N LEU A 286 -9.68 -15.11 15.81
CA LEU A 286 -10.55 -14.25 15.04
C LEU A 286 -11.02 -13.05 15.88
N PRO A 287 -11.17 -11.86 15.28
CA PRO A 287 -11.96 -10.77 15.83
C PRO A 287 -13.36 -11.20 16.25
N SER A 288 -13.91 -10.47 17.22
CA SER A 288 -15.13 -10.88 17.92
C SER A 288 -16.36 -10.99 17.02
N ASP A 289 -16.43 -10.15 15.98
CA ASP A 289 -17.48 -10.13 14.97
C ASP A 289 -17.35 -11.27 13.95
N ILE A 290 -16.13 -11.57 13.48
CA ILE A 290 -15.88 -12.71 12.57
C ILE A 290 -16.18 -14.04 13.27
N SER A 291 -15.90 -14.13 14.58
CA SER A 291 -16.15 -15.34 15.39
C SER A 291 -17.64 -15.72 15.51
N LEU A 292 -18.56 -14.85 15.07
CA LEU A 292 -20.00 -15.11 15.05
C LEU A 292 -20.44 -16.01 13.88
N SER A 293 -19.61 -16.09 12.84
CA SER A 293 -19.89 -16.85 11.62
C SER A 293 -19.52 -18.34 11.80
N THR A 294 -20.04 -19.20 10.91
CA THR A 294 -19.72 -20.62 10.87
C THR A 294 -19.03 -21.00 9.57
N ARG A 295 -18.49 -22.22 9.50
CA ARG A 295 -17.90 -22.75 8.26
C ARG A 295 -18.83 -22.65 7.06
N GLU A 296 -20.12 -22.91 7.24
CA GLU A 296 -21.12 -22.80 6.18
C GLU A 296 -21.29 -21.35 5.71
N GLN A 297 -21.31 -20.38 6.65
CA GLN A 297 -21.34 -18.97 6.29
C GLN A 297 -20.08 -18.57 5.53
N TRP A 298 -18.89 -19.02 5.97
CA TRP A 298 -17.64 -18.69 5.28
C TRP A 298 -17.59 -19.30 3.87
N ALA A 299 -18.16 -20.48 3.67
CA ALA A 299 -18.28 -21.08 2.34
C ALA A 299 -19.20 -20.25 1.42
N GLU A 300 -20.33 -19.77 1.94
CA GLU A 300 -21.22 -18.85 1.21
C GLU A 300 -20.53 -17.52 0.90
N ASP A 301 -19.78 -16.97 1.86
CA ASP A 301 -19.02 -15.74 1.70
C ASP A 301 -17.95 -15.89 0.61
N ILE A 302 -17.17 -16.98 0.62
CA ILE A 302 -16.15 -17.23 -0.41
C ILE A 302 -16.78 -17.39 -1.79
N GLU A 303 -17.90 -18.11 -1.92
CA GLU A 303 -18.60 -18.22 -3.21
C GLU A 303 -19.24 -16.89 -3.65
N LEU A 304 -19.64 -16.03 -2.71
CA LEU A 304 -20.07 -14.66 -3.01
C LEU A 304 -18.91 -13.79 -3.50
N TYR A 305 -17.71 -13.91 -2.92
CA TYR A 305 -16.55 -13.07 -3.25
C TYR A 305 -15.79 -13.57 -4.47
N ALA A 306 -15.68 -14.89 -4.62
CA ALA A 306 -14.93 -15.54 -5.66
C ALA A 306 -15.72 -16.74 -6.23
N PRO A 307 -16.77 -16.49 -7.03
CA PRO A 307 -17.66 -17.54 -7.51
C PRO A 307 -16.93 -18.67 -8.24
N GLY A 308 -17.12 -19.91 -7.78
CA GLY A 308 -16.52 -21.13 -8.31
C GLY A 308 -15.09 -21.42 -7.84
N TYR A 309 -14.54 -20.60 -6.93
CA TYR A 309 -13.21 -20.84 -6.39
C TYR A 309 -13.13 -22.14 -5.58
N LEU A 310 -14.11 -22.43 -4.72
CA LEU A 310 -14.05 -23.62 -3.86
C LEU A 310 -14.00 -24.91 -4.69
N ALA A 311 -14.79 -24.97 -5.77
CA ALA A 311 -14.78 -26.11 -6.69
C ALA A 311 -13.43 -26.27 -7.42
N LEU A 312 -12.78 -25.16 -7.78
CA LEU A 312 -11.44 -25.19 -8.38
C LEU A 312 -10.40 -25.65 -7.36
N GLU A 313 -10.45 -25.14 -6.13
CA GLU A 313 -9.53 -25.53 -5.07
C GLU A 313 -9.67 -27.01 -4.71
N GLU A 314 -10.89 -27.52 -4.55
CA GLU A 314 -11.17 -28.94 -4.27
C GLU A 314 -10.60 -29.86 -5.35
N ALA A 315 -10.64 -29.42 -6.62
CA ALA A 315 -10.03 -30.14 -7.74
C ALA A 315 -8.49 -30.00 -7.83
N GLY A 316 -7.85 -29.29 -6.89
CA GLY A 316 -6.40 -29.00 -6.93
C GLY A 316 -6.01 -27.96 -7.98
N ARG A 317 -6.98 -27.19 -8.49
CA ARG A 317 -6.86 -26.25 -9.62
C ARG A 317 -7.06 -24.79 -9.19
N GLY A 318 -6.86 -24.50 -7.91
CA GLY A 318 -7.04 -23.14 -7.36
C GLY A 318 -6.22 -22.08 -8.11
N ALA A 319 -5.02 -22.42 -8.61
CA ALA A 319 -4.17 -21.53 -9.41
C ALA A 319 -4.77 -21.13 -10.78
N GLU A 320 -5.83 -21.79 -11.23
CA GLU A 320 -6.50 -21.46 -12.49
C GLU A 320 -7.60 -20.40 -12.34
N TYR A 321 -7.87 -19.93 -11.12
CA TYR A 321 -8.87 -18.89 -10.88
C TYR A 321 -8.46 -17.57 -11.56
N ASP A 322 -9.44 -16.92 -12.18
CA ASP A 322 -9.27 -15.65 -12.90
C ASP A 322 -9.65 -14.48 -12.00
N PHE A 323 -8.70 -13.58 -11.73
CA PHE A 323 -8.88 -12.39 -10.88
C PHE A 323 -10.02 -11.49 -11.37
N SER A 324 -10.30 -11.45 -12.67
CA SER A 324 -11.40 -10.63 -13.21
C SER A 324 -12.78 -11.11 -12.77
N ARG A 325 -12.88 -12.32 -12.19
CA ARG A 325 -14.12 -12.91 -11.69
C ARG A 325 -14.41 -12.60 -10.22
N PHE A 326 -13.52 -11.90 -9.52
CA PHE A 326 -13.82 -11.43 -8.18
C PHE A 326 -14.99 -10.45 -8.18
N SER A 327 -15.87 -10.60 -7.20
CA SER A 327 -17.03 -9.74 -7.02
C SER A 327 -16.60 -8.34 -6.63
N VAL A 328 -17.08 -7.32 -7.35
CA VAL A 328 -16.82 -5.93 -6.99
C VAL A 328 -17.49 -5.62 -5.64
N PRO A 329 -16.79 -5.06 -4.64
CA PRO A 329 -17.33 -4.87 -3.30
C PRO A 329 -18.64 -4.09 -3.26
N ARG A 330 -18.79 -3.09 -4.15
CA ARG A 330 -20.01 -2.28 -4.27
C ARG A 330 -21.21 -3.09 -4.75
N ASP A 331 -20.99 -4.10 -5.59
CA ASP A 331 -22.07 -4.90 -6.18
C ASP A 331 -22.63 -5.92 -5.19
N ILE A 332 -21.83 -6.31 -4.19
CA ILE A 332 -22.22 -7.23 -3.12
C ILE A 332 -22.55 -6.51 -1.80
N ALA A 333 -22.50 -5.18 -1.79
CA ALA A 333 -22.77 -4.38 -0.60
C ALA A 333 -24.23 -4.57 -0.12
N GLY A 334 -24.39 -4.88 1.16
CA GLY A 334 -25.72 -5.03 1.78
C GLY A 334 -26.41 -6.38 1.55
N VAL A 335 -25.74 -7.34 0.91
CA VAL A 335 -26.20 -8.74 0.87
C VAL A 335 -26.28 -9.26 2.31
N GLN A 336 -27.46 -9.71 2.73
CA GLN A 336 -27.66 -10.18 4.09
C GLN A 336 -27.09 -11.58 4.27
N LYS A 337 -26.10 -11.69 5.15
CA LYS A 337 -25.51 -12.96 5.60
C LYS A 337 -26.43 -13.69 6.58
N ARG A 338 -26.36 -15.04 6.60
CA ARG A 338 -27.13 -15.91 7.51
C ARG A 338 -26.84 -15.64 8.98
N VAL A 339 -25.65 -15.14 9.32
CA VAL A 339 -25.32 -14.72 10.69
C VAL A 339 -26.31 -13.68 11.24
N TRP A 340 -26.90 -12.82 10.39
CA TRP A 340 -27.95 -11.89 10.81
C TRP A 340 -29.23 -12.58 11.28
N GLU A 341 -29.58 -13.73 10.70
CA GLU A 341 -30.74 -14.51 11.13
C GLU A 341 -30.54 -15.05 12.53
N LYS A 342 -29.34 -15.58 12.83
CA LYS A 342 -28.94 -16.05 14.16
C LYS A 342 -28.95 -14.92 15.20
N LEU A 343 -28.43 -13.75 14.84
CA LEU A 343 -28.42 -12.57 15.72
C LEU A 343 -29.84 -12.09 16.03
N LYS A 344 -30.74 -12.08 15.03
CA LYS A 344 -32.16 -11.72 15.20
C LYS A 344 -32.92 -12.74 16.03
N ALA A 345 -32.58 -14.03 15.93
CA ALA A 345 -33.18 -15.11 16.72
C ALA A 345 -32.77 -15.08 18.20
N GLY A 346 -31.73 -14.31 18.56
CA GLY A 346 -31.20 -14.29 19.92
C GLY A 346 -30.30 -15.48 20.24
N ASP A 347 -29.81 -16.19 19.22
CA ASP A 347 -28.99 -17.38 19.37
C ASP A 347 -27.56 -17.08 19.84
N VAL A 348 -27.20 -15.79 19.93
CA VAL A 348 -25.90 -15.32 20.42
C VAL A 348 -26.11 -14.62 21.77
N PRO A 349 -25.81 -15.27 22.91
CA PRO A 349 -26.19 -14.79 24.25
C PRO A 349 -25.65 -13.42 24.67
N ARG A 350 -24.66 -12.89 23.95
CA ARG A 350 -24.02 -11.59 24.20
C ARG A 350 -24.50 -10.47 23.27
N PHE A 351 -25.34 -10.77 22.30
CA PHE A 351 -25.86 -9.80 21.33
C PHE A 351 -27.37 -9.67 21.47
N GLN A 352 -27.84 -8.44 21.66
CA GLN A 352 -29.25 -8.11 21.65
C GLN A 352 -29.56 -7.34 20.36
N TYR A 353 -30.35 -7.95 19.47
CA TYR A 353 -30.85 -7.24 18.30
C TYR A 353 -31.82 -6.16 18.74
N LEU A 354 -31.49 -4.90 18.48
CA LEU A 354 -32.41 -3.78 18.62
C LEU A 354 -33.08 -3.57 17.24
N PRO A 355 -34.39 -3.81 17.10
CA PRO A 355 -35.06 -3.50 15.85
C PRO A 355 -34.90 -2.01 15.52
N ASN A 356 -34.93 -1.65 14.24
CA ASN A 356 -34.96 -0.25 13.80
C ASN A 356 -36.24 0.41 14.32
N VAL A 357 -36.16 0.98 15.52
CA VAL A 357 -37.25 1.74 16.13
C VAL A 357 -37.23 3.14 15.50
N PRO A 358 -38.35 3.62 14.93
CA PRO A 358 -38.46 4.98 14.40
C PRO A 358 -37.94 6.01 15.41
N PRO A 359 -37.31 7.12 14.99
CA PRO A 359 -36.71 8.10 15.91
C PRO A 359 -37.65 8.56 17.03
N GLU A 360 -38.94 8.63 16.71
CA GLU A 360 -40.05 9.04 17.58
C GLU A 360 -40.33 8.07 18.75
N GLN A 361 -39.82 6.84 18.66
CA GLN A 361 -40.04 5.77 19.65
C GLN A 361 -38.75 5.38 20.39
N ARG A 362 -37.63 6.07 20.15
CA ARG A 362 -36.37 5.81 20.88
C ARG A 362 -36.43 6.34 22.31
N PRO A 363 -35.85 5.63 23.30
CA PRO A 363 -35.64 6.15 24.64
C PRO A 363 -34.78 7.44 24.59
N PRO A 364 -35.00 8.42 25.50
CA PRO A 364 -34.31 9.73 25.47
C PRO A 364 -32.77 9.64 25.47
N GLN A 365 -32.21 8.54 25.96
CA GLN A 365 -30.77 8.29 26.04
C GLN A 365 -30.11 8.05 24.65
N LEU A 366 -30.89 7.68 23.63
CA LEU A 366 -30.43 7.34 22.27
C LEU A 366 -30.70 8.45 21.22
N GLN A 367 -31.21 9.61 21.64
CA GLN A 367 -31.54 10.73 20.74
C GLN A 367 -30.35 11.69 20.47
N LEU A 368 -29.27 11.61 21.26
CA LEU A 368 -28.14 12.55 21.21
C LEU A 368 -27.09 12.27 20.11
N GLN A 369 -27.15 11.15 19.40
CA GLN A 369 -26.09 10.75 18.44
C GLN A 369 -26.41 10.95 16.95
N THR A 370 -27.60 11.45 16.60
CA THR A 370 -28.09 11.40 15.19
C THR A 370 -27.97 12.71 14.39
N GLN A 371 -27.13 13.67 14.80
CA GLN A 371 -26.91 14.92 14.06
C GLN A 371 -25.44 15.10 13.64
N ALA A 372 -24.90 14.22 12.80
CA ALA A 372 -23.67 14.50 12.04
C ALA A 372 -23.44 13.47 10.91
N GLN A 373 -24.32 13.41 9.91
CA GLN A 373 -24.01 12.67 8.68
C GLN A 373 -24.53 13.44 7.45
N THR A 374 -23.78 14.46 7.04
CA THR A 374 -23.75 14.89 5.64
C THR A 374 -22.63 14.13 4.96
N GLY A 375 -22.96 13.39 3.90
CA GLY A 375 -22.05 12.46 3.21
C GLY A 375 -20.75 13.12 2.71
N PRO A 376 -19.70 12.32 2.45
CA PRO A 376 -18.41 12.85 2.07
C PRO A 376 -18.49 13.51 0.69
N ARG A 377 -18.00 14.75 0.62
CA ARG A 377 -17.60 15.37 -0.65
C ARG A 377 -16.38 14.62 -1.20
N PRO A 378 -16.15 14.63 -2.53
CA PRO A 378 -14.92 14.11 -3.10
C PRO A 378 -13.70 14.76 -2.41
N MET A 379 -12.78 13.93 -1.93
CA MET A 379 -11.61 14.37 -1.17
C MET A 379 -10.65 15.15 -2.06
N ASP A 380 -10.18 16.28 -1.53
CA ASP A 380 -9.10 17.08 -2.10
C ASP A 380 -7.75 16.43 -1.74
N PHE A 381 -7.18 15.73 -2.71
CA PHE A 381 -5.93 14.97 -2.60
C PHE A 381 -4.72 15.86 -2.27
N GLN A 382 -4.71 17.10 -2.77
CA GLN A 382 -3.65 18.07 -2.45
C GLN A 382 -3.78 18.57 -1.01
N GLY A 383 -5.01 18.73 -0.52
CA GLY A 383 -5.30 19.07 0.88
C GLY A 383 -4.82 18.01 1.86
N MET A 384 -4.98 16.72 1.52
CA MET A 384 -4.54 15.59 2.36
C MET A 384 -3.02 15.44 2.38
N LEU A 385 -2.35 15.51 1.23
CA LEU A 385 -0.88 15.50 1.16
C LEU A 385 -0.27 16.68 1.90
N ALA A 386 -0.87 17.87 1.79
CA ALA A 386 -0.44 19.04 2.53
C ALA A 386 -0.73 18.94 4.05
N ALA A 387 -1.73 18.17 4.47
CA ALA A 387 -2.02 17.94 5.89
C ALA A 387 -1.05 16.92 6.51
N LEU A 388 -0.76 15.83 5.79
CA LEU A 388 0.24 14.82 6.18
C LEU A 388 1.65 15.41 6.23
N ALA A 389 2.03 16.21 5.24
CA ALA A 389 3.32 16.92 5.25
C ALA A 389 3.43 17.90 6.42
N ARG A 390 2.34 18.55 6.83
CA ARG A 390 2.29 19.43 8.01
C ARG A 390 2.41 18.67 9.32
N GLN A 391 1.71 17.55 9.46
CA GLN A 391 1.82 16.70 10.66
C GLN A 391 3.22 16.10 10.84
N HIS A 392 3.91 15.76 9.75
CA HIS A 392 5.30 15.31 9.82
C HIS A 392 6.26 16.44 10.21
N ALA A 393 6.05 17.65 9.72
CA ALA A 393 6.85 18.83 10.11
C ALA A 393 6.65 19.21 11.60
N ASP A 394 5.42 19.11 12.10
CA ASP A 394 5.09 19.41 13.50
C ASP A 394 5.69 18.38 14.48
N ARG A 395 5.84 17.11 14.06
CA ARG A 395 6.50 16.07 14.88
C ARG A 395 8.03 16.14 14.90
N GLN A 396 8.64 16.86 13.97
CA GLN A 396 10.09 17.07 13.91
C GLN A 396 10.55 18.38 14.56
N SER A 397 9.60 19.21 15.02
CA SER A 397 9.87 20.51 15.67
C SER A 397 9.60 20.53 17.18
N GLU A 398 9.24 19.38 17.76
CA GLU A 398 9.28 19.07 19.21
C GLU A 398 10.49 18.19 19.53
#